data_AF-A0AA40ZRW0-F1
#
_entry.id   AF-A0AA40ZRW0-F1
#
_cell.length_a   1.000
_cell.length_b   1.000
_cell.length_c   1.000
_cell.angle_alpha   90.00
_cell.angle_beta   90.00
_cell.angle_gamma   90.00
#
_symmetry.space_group_name_H-M   'P 1'
#
loop_
_entity.id
_entity.type
_entity.pdbx_description
1 polymer ?
#
loop_
_entity_poly.entity_id
_entity_poly.type
_entity_poly.pdbx_seq_one_letter_code
_entity_poly.pdbx_strand_id
1 'polypeptide(L)'
;MKSKRYIWHPATVFFLLACLVVFLSWISEVYGMNIVRSETGEVIRVRSLLSPEGLRWLLRHVVENYVEFRALGPVLLVVAGVSVCLHSGLADACMRKWGWSYCHRTSECRQLSRKERRALQNSILVGIVYWIIVLFATFSPWAVLRGIDGGLVRSPFVDGFSFLFAMGAVLMGTCYGFISGRYRRDYDVVNGMLYLSRFMVLYLVVCFFASQMFACLDYSRLDTCISGWILANWGWQGQQIVSFLIQYIPLLVVCWYYFSRDKQ
;
A
#
# COMPACT_ATOMS: atom_id res chain seq x y z
N MET A 1 0.89 -9.86 35.88
CA MET A 1 0.14 -8.71 35.33
C MET A 1 0.78 -8.32 34.00
N LYS A 2 0.11 -8.54 32.86
CA LYS A 2 0.62 -8.06 31.56
C LYS A 2 0.60 -6.52 31.60
N SER A 3 1.75 -5.86 31.56
CA SER A 3 1.76 -4.40 31.47
C SER A 3 1.05 -4.00 30.17
N LYS A 4 0.04 -3.13 30.27
CA LYS A 4 -0.57 -2.51 29.09
C LYS A 4 0.49 -1.61 28.48
N ARG A 5 1.30 -2.14 27.55
CA ARG A 5 2.18 -1.31 26.72
C ARG A 5 1.30 -0.35 25.93
N TYR A 6 1.42 0.94 26.22
CA TYR A 6 0.74 1.98 25.48
C TYR A 6 1.34 2.05 24.07
N ILE A 7 0.59 1.57 23.07
CA ILE A 7 1.00 1.62 21.67
C ILE A 7 0.40 2.90 21.08
N TRP A 8 1.26 3.86 20.74
CA TRP A 8 0.87 5.10 20.07
C TRP A 8 0.13 4.79 18.77
N HIS A 9 -0.93 5.55 18.51
CA HIS A 9 -1.69 5.39 17.27
C HIS A 9 -0.82 5.82 16.08
N PRO A 10 -0.74 5.06 14.97
CA PRO A 10 0.12 5.40 13.84
C PRO A 10 -0.09 6.83 13.32
N ALA A 11 -1.35 7.28 13.25
CA ALA A 11 -1.67 8.65 12.84
C ALA A 11 -1.02 9.71 13.75
N THR A 12 -1.00 9.48 15.07
CA THR A 12 -0.35 10.40 16.02
C THR A 12 1.16 10.44 15.83
N VAL A 13 1.77 9.30 15.49
CA VAL A 13 3.21 9.24 15.20
C VAL A 13 3.55 10.05 13.95
N PHE A 14 2.83 9.84 12.84
CA PHE A 14 3.06 10.60 11.60
C PHE A 14 2.76 12.10 11.76
N PHE A 15 1.76 12.46 12.54
CA PHE A 15 1.48 13.86 12.86
C PHE A 15 2.66 14.51 13.61
N LEU A 16 3.16 13.85 14.66
CA LEU A 16 4.31 14.36 15.42
C LEU A 16 5.58 14.44 14.56
N LEU A 17 5.79 13.47 13.67
CA LEU A 17 6.89 13.51 12.72
C LEU A 17 6.73 14.66 11.72
N ALA A 18 5.53 14.94 11.23
CA ALA A 18 5.28 16.10 10.37
C ALA A 18 5.60 17.42 11.09
N CYS A 19 5.17 17.58 12.34
CA CYS A 19 5.52 18.74 13.16
C CYS A 19 7.03 18.86 13.36
N LEU A 20 7.71 17.73 13.60
CA LEU A 20 9.16 17.68 13.73
C LEU A 20 9.85 18.12 12.44
N VAL A 21 9.38 17.68 11.27
CA VAL A 21 9.92 18.08 9.96
C VAL A 21 9.76 19.58 9.75
N VAL A 22 8.59 20.15 10.06
CA VAL A 22 8.37 21.60 9.96
C VAL A 22 9.38 22.35 10.84
N PHE A 23 9.58 21.90 12.07
CA PHE A 23 10.56 22.50 12.99
C PHE A 23 12.01 22.35 12.51
N LEU A 24 12.39 21.16 12.01
CA LEU A 24 13.72 20.90 11.46
C LEU A 24 13.98 21.71 10.19
N SER A 25 12.97 21.93 9.35
CA SER A 25 13.09 22.76 8.14
C SER A 25 13.44 24.21 8.49
N TRP A 26 12.85 24.74 9.56
CA TRP A 26 13.15 26.06 10.08
C TRP A 26 14.58 26.17 10.62
N ILE A 27 14.99 25.22 11.46
CA ILE A 27 16.37 25.16 11.97
C ILE A 27 17.38 25.09 10.80
N SER A 28 17.09 24.24 9.82
CA SER A 28 17.97 23.99 8.68
C SER A 28 18.14 25.23 7.80
N GLU A 29 17.10 26.04 7.64
CA GLU A 29 17.18 27.33 6.96
C GLU A 29 18.01 28.34 7.76
N VAL A 30 17.84 28.40 9.09
CA VAL A 30 18.62 29.29 9.97
C VAL A 30 20.12 29.02 9.89
N TYR A 31 20.52 27.75 9.80
CA TYR A 31 21.92 27.36 9.59
C TYR A 31 22.42 27.54 8.15
N GLY A 32 21.56 27.98 7.22
CA GLY A 32 21.94 28.24 5.83
C GLY A 32 22.39 26.98 5.08
N MET A 33 21.83 25.81 5.40
CA MET A 33 22.21 24.56 4.74
C MET A 33 21.89 24.62 3.24
N ASN A 34 22.94 24.44 2.44
CA ASN A 34 22.88 24.48 0.98
C ASN A 34 23.20 23.09 0.41
N ILE A 35 22.46 22.68 -0.59
CA ILE A 35 22.61 21.38 -1.24
C ILE A 35 23.14 21.63 -2.65
N VAL A 36 24.36 21.17 -2.93
CA VAL A 36 24.86 21.17 -4.30
C VAL A 36 24.34 19.91 -4.97
N ARG A 37 23.51 20.04 -6.00
CA ARG A 37 23.05 18.87 -6.76
C ARG A 37 24.21 18.34 -7.60
N SER A 38 24.68 17.12 -7.31
CA SER A 38 25.85 16.50 -7.97
C SER A 38 25.71 16.36 -9.49
N GLU A 39 24.49 16.41 -10.04
CA GLU A 39 24.23 16.25 -11.48
C GLU A 39 24.27 17.56 -12.27
N THR A 40 23.95 18.71 -11.66
CA THR A 40 23.84 20.00 -12.37
C THR A 40 24.74 21.10 -11.80
N GLY A 41 25.36 20.90 -10.63
CA GLY A 41 26.14 21.92 -9.93
C GLY A 41 25.31 23.07 -9.34
N GLU A 42 23.98 22.98 -9.41
CA GLU A 42 23.08 24.01 -8.89
C GLU A 42 22.97 23.91 -7.36
N VAL A 43 23.12 25.05 -6.69
CA VAL A 43 23.01 25.16 -5.22
C VAL A 43 21.56 25.41 -4.84
N ILE A 44 20.86 24.37 -4.42
CA ILE A 44 19.48 24.46 -3.94
C ILE A 44 19.51 24.73 -2.44
N ARG A 45 18.95 25.86 -2.01
CA ARG A 45 18.83 26.20 -0.59
C ARG A 45 17.65 25.46 0.05
N VAL A 46 17.86 24.97 1.27
CA VAL A 46 16.78 24.46 2.12
C VAL A 46 15.78 25.59 2.40
N ARG A 47 14.48 25.27 2.37
CA ARG A 47 13.40 26.24 2.61
C ARG A 47 12.62 25.85 3.85
N SER A 48 12.38 26.79 4.76
CA SER A 48 11.49 26.55 5.90
C SER A 48 10.04 26.60 5.47
N LEU A 49 9.26 25.69 6.06
CA LEU A 49 7.82 25.70 5.94
C LEU A 49 7.12 26.78 6.79
N LEU A 50 7.81 27.32 7.80
CA LEU A 50 7.28 28.40 8.64
C LEU A 50 7.37 29.78 7.96
N SER A 51 7.99 29.86 6.78
CA SER A 51 7.96 31.07 5.96
C SER A 51 6.53 31.37 5.47
N PRO A 52 6.19 32.64 5.17
CA PRO A 52 4.91 33.00 4.58
C PRO A 52 4.60 32.21 3.30
N GLU A 53 5.63 31.97 2.48
CA GLU A 53 5.55 31.17 1.26
C GLU A 53 5.28 29.69 1.56
N GLY A 54 5.97 29.13 2.56
CA GLY A 54 5.79 27.75 3.00
C GLY A 54 4.39 27.48 3.53
N LEU A 55 3.84 28.38 4.35
CA LEU A 55 2.49 28.24 4.90
C LEU A 55 1.42 28.34 3.81
N ARG A 56 1.57 29.29 2.86
CA ARG A 56 0.67 29.41 1.69
C ARG A 56 0.72 28.16 0.83
N TRP A 57 1.93 27.62 0.61
CA TRP A 57 2.10 26.39 -0.15
C TRP A 57 1.43 25.21 0.55
N LEU A 58 1.66 25.05 1.86
CA LEU A 58 1.07 23.96 2.66
C LEU A 58 -0.44 23.98 2.54
N LEU A 59 -1.09 25.12 2.78
CA LEU A 59 -2.54 25.27 2.70
C LEU A 59 -3.10 25.00 1.30
N ARG A 60 -2.37 25.36 0.24
CA ARG A 60 -2.81 25.15 -1.15
C ARG A 60 -2.74 23.69 -1.57
N HIS A 61 -1.73 22.94 -1.12
CA HIS A 61 -1.45 21.59 -1.64
C HIS A 61 -1.89 20.46 -0.70
N VAL A 62 -2.50 20.74 0.46
CA VAL A 62 -2.92 19.68 1.42
C VAL A 62 -3.68 18.54 0.74
N VAL A 63 -4.65 18.86 -0.12
CA VAL A 63 -5.51 17.87 -0.78
C VAL A 63 -4.76 17.14 -1.89
N GLU A 64 -4.02 17.86 -2.72
CA GLU A 64 -3.23 17.28 -3.81
C GLU A 64 -2.17 16.31 -3.26
N ASN A 65 -1.43 16.71 -2.23
CA ASN A 65 -0.46 15.87 -1.54
C ASN A 65 -1.08 14.56 -1.02
N TYR A 66 -2.33 14.62 -0.56
CA TYR A 66 -3.03 13.46 -0.04
C TYR A 66 -3.48 12.50 -1.15
N VAL A 67 -4.13 13.03 -2.18
CA VAL A 67 -4.68 12.21 -3.29
C VAL A 67 -3.55 11.63 -4.15
N GLU A 68 -2.49 12.40 -4.38
CA GLU A 68 -1.31 11.98 -5.14
C GLU A 68 -0.34 11.12 -4.32
N PHE A 69 -0.65 10.87 -3.04
CA PHE A 69 0.17 10.00 -2.22
C PHE A 69 0.23 8.60 -2.84
N ARG A 70 1.39 8.26 -3.40
CA ARG A 70 1.56 7.16 -4.35
C ARG A 70 1.20 5.77 -3.79
N ALA A 71 1.15 5.59 -2.47
CA ALA A 71 0.68 4.34 -1.86
C ALA A 71 -0.84 4.27 -1.63
N LEU A 72 -1.56 5.40 -1.64
CA LEU A 72 -2.99 5.46 -1.29
C LEU A 72 -3.87 4.65 -2.26
N GLY A 73 -3.89 5.03 -3.54
CA GLY A 73 -4.77 4.40 -4.54
C GLY A 73 -4.53 2.89 -4.71
N PRO A 74 -3.29 2.45 -4.98
CA PRO A 74 -2.96 1.04 -5.16
C PRO A 74 -3.36 0.16 -3.98
N VAL A 75 -3.11 0.61 -2.74
CA VAL A 75 -3.44 -0.16 -1.54
C VAL A 75 -4.94 -0.28 -1.35
N LEU A 76 -5.70 0.80 -1.58
CA LEU A 76 -7.15 0.74 -1.45
C LEU A 76 -7.76 -0.26 -2.45
N LEU A 77 -7.28 -0.27 -3.69
CA LEU A 77 -7.73 -1.25 -4.70
C LEU A 77 -7.41 -2.69 -4.26
N VAL A 78 -6.17 -2.95 -3.83
CA VAL A 78 -5.76 -4.29 -3.40
C VAL A 78 -6.54 -4.75 -2.18
N VAL A 79 -6.75 -3.89 -1.19
CA VAL A 79 -7.51 -4.23 0.02
C VAL A 79 -8.97 -4.52 -0.32
N ALA A 80 -9.59 -3.76 -1.23
CA ALA A 80 -10.96 -4.06 -1.66
C ALA A 80 -11.07 -5.46 -2.30
N GLY A 81 -10.10 -5.84 -3.15
CA GLY A 81 -10.08 -7.19 -3.75
C GLY A 81 -9.80 -8.31 -2.75
N VAL A 82 -8.83 -8.11 -1.85
CA VAL A 82 -8.52 -9.07 -0.77
C VAL A 82 -9.69 -9.20 0.21
N SER A 83 -10.45 -8.14 0.44
CA SER A 83 -11.65 -8.16 1.31
C SER A 83 -12.69 -9.16 0.82
N VAL A 84 -12.94 -9.21 -0.49
CA VAL A 84 -13.87 -10.17 -1.08
C VAL A 84 -13.40 -11.61 -0.86
N CYS A 85 -12.09 -11.88 -1.00
CA CYS A 85 -11.51 -13.20 -0.77
C CYS A 85 -11.61 -13.66 0.70
N LEU A 86 -11.47 -12.72 1.64
CA LEU A 86 -11.59 -12.99 3.07
C LEU A 86 -13.06 -13.22 3.45
N HIS A 87 -13.97 -12.33 3.02
CA HIS A 87 -15.39 -12.43 3.32
C HIS A 87 -16.05 -13.67 2.68
N SER A 88 -15.66 -14.01 1.45
CA SER A 88 -16.16 -15.23 0.80
C SER A 88 -15.62 -16.50 1.44
N GLY A 89 -14.60 -16.42 2.31
CA GLY A 89 -13.93 -17.58 2.92
C GLY A 89 -12.98 -18.32 1.99
N LEU A 90 -12.69 -17.75 0.80
CA LEU A 90 -11.69 -18.31 -0.10
C LEU A 90 -10.32 -18.39 0.59
N ALA A 91 -9.94 -17.33 1.32
CA ALA A 91 -8.68 -17.30 2.05
C ALA A 91 -8.60 -18.41 3.12
N ASP A 92 -9.67 -18.60 3.89
CA ASP A 92 -9.75 -19.66 4.91
C ASP A 92 -9.68 -21.06 4.28
N ALA A 93 -10.39 -21.27 3.17
CA ALA A 93 -10.37 -22.54 2.44
C ALA A 93 -8.98 -22.86 1.86
N CYS A 94 -8.29 -21.84 1.32
CA CYS A 94 -6.90 -21.95 0.89
C CYS A 94 -5.97 -22.33 2.05
N MET A 95 -6.06 -21.62 3.19
CA MET A 95 -5.24 -21.91 4.37
C MET A 95 -5.51 -23.32 4.93
N ARG A 96 -6.75 -23.79 4.95
CA ARG A 96 -7.07 -25.15 5.41
C ARG A 96 -6.55 -26.25 4.48
N LYS A 97 -6.52 -25.99 3.17
CA LYS A 97 -6.02 -26.96 2.17
C LYS A 97 -4.50 -26.97 2.04
N TRP A 98 -3.84 -25.81 2.14
CA TRP A 98 -2.41 -25.65 1.84
C TRP A 98 -1.56 -25.19 3.04
N GLY A 99 -2.17 -24.52 4.03
CA GLY A 99 -1.52 -24.06 5.28
C GLY A 99 -1.27 -25.17 6.30
N TRP A 100 -1.05 -26.39 5.81
CA TRP A 100 -0.97 -27.65 6.56
C TRP A 100 0.17 -27.69 7.60
N SER A 101 1.05 -26.69 7.64
CA SER A 101 2.17 -26.60 8.59
C SER A 101 1.89 -25.75 9.86
N TYR A 102 0.80 -24.97 9.92
CA TYR A 102 0.53 -24.06 11.05
C TYR A 102 -0.63 -24.50 11.98
N CYS A 103 -1.55 -25.38 11.53
CA CYS A 103 -2.77 -25.80 12.26
C CYS A 103 -2.48 -26.92 13.31
N HIS A 104 -1.51 -26.76 14.22
CA HIS A 104 -1.33 -27.72 15.34
C HIS A 104 -1.88 -27.20 16.69
N ARG A 105 -2.52 -26.02 16.75
CA ARG A 105 -2.92 -25.41 18.04
C ARG A 105 -4.36 -24.90 18.17
N THR A 106 -5.21 -25.05 17.16
CA THR A 106 -6.64 -24.72 17.26
C THR A 106 -7.51 -25.93 16.93
N SER A 107 -8.40 -26.27 17.85
CA SER A 107 -9.14 -27.54 18.00
C SER A 107 -10.25 -27.82 16.97
N GLU A 108 -10.40 -27.05 15.90
CA GLU A 108 -11.44 -27.29 14.88
C GLU A 108 -10.94 -27.07 13.45
N CYS A 109 -9.96 -27.87 13.00
CA CYS A 109 -9.64 -27.97 11.57
C CYS A 109 -10.75 -28.83 10.89
N ARG A 110 -11.97 -28.26 10.73
CA ARG A 110 -13.12 -28.91 10.05
C ARG A 110 -12.72 -29.23 8.60
N GLN A 111 -12.85 -30.50 8.22
CA GLN A 111 -12.56 -30.95 6.85
C GLN A 111 -13.44 -30.21 5.84
N LEU A 112 -12.83 -29.83 4.71
CA LEU A 112 -13.52 -29.14 3.60
C LEU A 112 -14.68 -29.99 3.08
N SER A 113 -15.87 -29.38 3.01
CA SER A 113 -17.03 -30.04 2.41
C SER A 113 -16.80 -30.33 0.92
N ARG A 114 -17.44 -31.36 0.37
CA ARG A 114 -17.37 -31.67 -1.09
C ARG A 114 -17.80 -30.48 -1.95
N LYS A 115 -18.70 -29.63 -1.47
CA LYS A 115 -19.11 -28.39 -2.15
C LYS A 115 -18.01 -27.33 -2.11
N GLU A 116 -17.41 -27.10 -0.94
CA GLU A 116 -16.30 -26.13 -0.75
C GLU A 116 -15.04 -26.54 -1.52
N ARG A 117 -14.73 -27.84 -1.60
CA ARG A 117 -13.59 -28.34 -2.38
C ARG A 117 -13.77 -28.06 -3.88
N ARG A 118 -14.99 -28.26 -4.41
CA ARG A 118 -15.31 -27.92 -5.80
C ARG A 118 -15.29 -26.42 -6.04
N ALA A 119 -15.87 -25.63 -5.13
CA ALA A 119 -15.80 -24.16 -5.18
C ALA A 119 -14.35 -23.67 -5.23
N LEU A 120 -13.48 -24.23 -4.38
CA LEU A 120 -12.05 -23.89 -4.31
C LEU A 120 -11.30 -24.26 -5.59
N GLN A 121 -11.59 -25.42 -6.18
CA GLN A 121 -10.97 -25.84 -7.45
C GLN A 121 -11.39 -24.91 -8.59
N ASN A 122 -12.68 -24.59 -8.68
CA ASN A 122 -13.22 -23.70 -9.71
C ASN A 122 -12.70 -22.27 -9.56
N SER A 123 -12.61 -21.72 -8.34
CA SER A 123 -12.08 -20.38 -8.12
C SER A 123 -10.60 -20.27 -8.47
N ILE A 124 -9.80 -21.31 -8.20
CA ILE A 124 -8.39 -21.36 -8.62
C ILE A 124 -8.30 -21.45 -10.15
N LEU A 125 -9.14 -22.26 -10.79
CA LEU A 125 -9.18 -22.35 -12.25
C LEU A 125 -9.50 -21.00 -12.88
N VAL A 126 -10.51 -20.28 -12.37
CA VAL A 126 -10.86 -18.93 -12.82
C VAL A 126 -9.69 -17.97 -12.67
N GLY A 127 -8.98 -18.03 -11.53
CA GLY A 127 -7.77 -17.23 -11.31
C GLY A 127 -6.65 -17.52 -12.31
N ILE A 128 -6.40 -18.80 -12.62
CA ILE A 128 -5.38 -19.21 -13.60
C ILE A 128 -5.76 -18.71 -14.99
N VAL A 129 -7.01 -18.92 -15.42
CA VAL A 129 -7.51 -18.46 -16.71
C VAL A 129 -7.37 -16.93 -16.83
N TYR A 130 -7.74 -16.19 -15.77
CA TYR A 130 -7.57 -14.75 -15.72
C TYR A 130 -6.10 -14.31 -15.91
N TRP A 131 -5.17 -14.91 -15.16
CA TRP A 131 -3.75 -14.58 -15.31
C TRP A 131 -3.17 -14.98 -16.67
N ILE A 132 -3.62 -16.08 -17.26
CA ILE A 132 -3.24 -16.46 -18.63
C ILE A 132 -3.71 -15.39 -19.63
N ILE A 133 -4.95 -14.90 -19.49
CA ILE A 133 -5.48 -13.83 -20.34
C ILE A 133 -4.66 -12.55 -20.18
N VAL A 134 -4.34 -12.16 -18.95
CA VAL A 134 -3.49 -10.98 -18.68
C VAL A 134 -2.11 -11.15 -19.27
N LEU A 135 -1.45 -12.29 -19.06
CA LEU A 135 -0.12 -12.57 -19.61
C LEU A 135 -0.14 -12.62 -21.14
N PHE A 136 -1.17 -13.21 -21.73
CA PHE A 136 -1.36 -13.18 -23.17
C PHE A 136 -1.52 -11.73 -23.66
N ALA A 137 -2.35 -10.91 -23.01
CA ALA A 137 -2.48 -9.49 -23.36
C ALA A 137 -1.18 -8.68 -23.21
N THR A 138 -0.28 -9.07 -22.28
CA THR A 138 1.03 -8.42 -22.08
C THR A 138 2.11 -8.92 -23.06
N PHE A 139 2.14 -10.20 -23.40
CA PHE A 139 3.23 -10.83 -24.17
C PHE A 139 2.86 -11.20 -25.61
N SER A 140 1.58 -11.14 -25.99
CA SER A 140 1.10 -11.39 -27.36
C SER A 140 1.61 -10.32 -28.33
N PRO A 141 1.70 -10.63 -29.64
CA PRO A 141 2.14 -9.67 -30.67
C PRO A 141 1.35 -8.35 -30.70
N TRP A 142 0.09 -8.37 -30.26
CA TRP A 142 -0.79 -7.19 -30.17
C TRP A 142 -0.56 -6.34 -28.92
N ALA A 143 0.22 -6.85 -27.96
CA ALA A 143 0.81 -6.22 -26.78
C ALA A 143 0.06 -5.00 -26.18
N VAL A 144 -1.26 -5.10 -26.03
CA VAL A 144 -2.15 -3.99 -25.67
C VAL A 144 -1.77 -3.34 -24.33
N LEU A 145 -1.14 -4.11 -23.43
CA LEU A 145 -0.74 -3.68 -22.10
C LEU A 145 0.71 -3.19 -22.01
N ARG A 146 1.50 -3.25 -23.10
CA ARG A 146 2.87 -2.70 -23.13
C ARG A 146 2.86 -1.21 -23.46
N GLY A 147 3.97 -0.54 -23.17
CA GLY A 147 4.15 0.85 -23.57
C GLY A 147 4.22 0.97 -25.10
N ILE A 148 4.04 2.19 -25.60
CA ILE A 148 4.12 2.52 -27.03
C ILE A 148 5.49 2.07 -27.62
N ASP A 149 6.55 2.13 -26.82
CA ASP A 149 7.90 1.71 -27.21
C ASP A 149 8.13 0.18 -27.17
N GLY A 150 7.10 -0.61 -26.83
CA GLY A 150 7.21 -2.05 -26.60
C GLY A 150 7.91 -2.43 -25.28
N GLY A 151 8.39 -1.44 -24.52
CA GLY A 151 9.00 -1.60 -23.20
C GLY A 151 7.98 -1.93 -22.10
N LEU A 152 8.47 -2.61 -21.06
CA LEU A 152 7.67 -2.96 -19.87
C LEU A 152 7.75 -1.90 -18.77
N VAL A 153 8.84 -1.15 -18.71
CA VAL A 153 9.05 -0.08 -17.73
C VAL A 153 8.20 1.13 -18.13
N ARG A 154 7.33 1.62 -17.24
CA ARG A 154 6.30 2.66 -17.53
C ARG A 154 5.26 2.22 -18.58
N SER A 155 4.88 0.95 -18.55
CA SER A 155 3.78 0.42 -19.35
C SER A 155 2.45 0.45 -18.57
N PRO A 156 1.30 0.50 -19.26
CA PRO A 156 -0.02 0.34 -18.64
C PRO A 156 -0.13 -0.90 -17.75
N PHE A 157 0.61 -1.96 -18.05
CA PHE A 157 0.70 -3.15 -17.22
C PHE A 157 1.27 -2.88 -15.82
N VAL A 158 2.41 -2.17 -15.73
CA VAL A 158 3.07 -1.91 -14.44
C VAL A 158 2.28 -0.90 -13.62
N ASP A 159 1.77 0.15 -14.26
CA ASP A 159 0.99 1.19 -13.58
C ASP A 159 -0.38 0.65 -13.13
N GLY A 160 -1.00 -0.21 -13.94
CA GLY A 160 -2.28 -0.87 -13.65
C GLY A 160 -2.16 -2.16 -12.84
N PHE A 161 -0.96 -2.57 -12.42
CA PHE A 161 -0.74 -3.89 -11.80
C PHE A 161 -1.62 -4.12 -10.56
N SER A 162 -1.77 -3.11 -9.71
CA SER A 162 -2.62 -3.18 -8.51
C SER A 162 -4.11 -3.36 -8.84
N PHE A 163 -4.58 -2.74 -9.92
CA PHE A 163 -5.95 -2.93 -10.41
C PHE A 163 -6.14 -4.33 -10.96
N LEU A 164 -5.20 -4.82 -11.79
CA LEU A 164 -5.26 -6.17 -12.35
C LEU A 164 -5.24 -7.24 -11.25
N PHE A 165 -4.41 -7.05 -10.22
CA PHE A 165 -4.37 -7.92 -9.05
C PHE A 165 -5.69 -7.89 -8.27
N ALA A 166 -6.21 -6.68 -7.97
CA ALA A 166 -7.47 -6.52 -7.25
C ALA A 166 -8.64 -7.17 -8.01
N MET A 167 -8.73 -6.96 -9.31
CA MET A 167 -9.76 -7.55 -10.16
C MET A 167 -9.69 -9.09 -10.16
N GLY A 168 -8.49 -9.66 -10.29
CA GLY A 168 -8.29 -11.11 -10.18
C GLY A 168 -8.76 -11.66 -8.82
N ALA A 169 -8.43 -10.96 -7.72
CA ALA A 169 -8.88 -11.33 -6.38
C ALA A 169 -10.41 -11.26 -6.24
N VAL A 170 -11.06 -10.20 -6.73
CA VAL A 170 -12.54 -10.07 -6.73
C VAL A 170 -13.16 -11.22 -7.53
N LEU A 171 -12.66 -11.53 -8.73
CA LEU A 171 -13.20 -12.62 -9.56
C LEU A 171 -13.09 -13.97 -8.86
N MET A 172 -11.92 -14.31 -8.31
CA MET A 172 -11.73 -15.56 -7.57
C MET A 172 -12.62 -15.62 -6.33
N GLY A 173 -12.66 -14.53 -5.56
CA GLY A 173 -13.43 -14.43 -4.32
C GLY A 173 -14.93 -14.54 -4.55
N THR A 174 -15.46 -13.89 -5.58
CA THR A 174 -16.88 -13.95 -5.96
C THR A 174 -17.26 -15.33 -6.49
N CYS A 175 -16.48 -15.92 -7.40
CA CYS A 175 -16.71 -17.28 -7.89
C CYS A 175 -16.77 -18.30 -6.75
N TYR A 176 -15.85 -18.22 -5.80
CA TYR A 176 -15.89 -19.07 -4.60
C TYR A 176 -17.14 -18.82 -3.76
N GLY A 177 -17.48 -17.55 -3.52
CA GLY A 177 -18.65 -17.15 -2.73
C GLY A 177 -19.96 -17.70 -3.29
N PHE A 178 -20.18 -17.62 -4.59
CA PHE A 178 -21.40 -18.12 -5.23
C PHE A 178 -21.45 -19.66 -5.26
N ILE A 179 -20.35 -20.34 -5.62
CA ILE A 179 -20.34 -21.82 -5.73
C ILE A 179 -20.43 -22.49 -4.35
N SER A 180 -19.82 -21.88 -3.33
CA SER A 180 -19.93 -22.37 -1.94
C SER A 180 -21.31 -22.10 -1.33
N GLY A 181 -22.13 -21.23 -1.96
CA GLY A 181 -23.45 -20.83 -1.47
C GLY A 181 -23.43 -19.76 -0.37
N ARG A 182 -22.28 -19.11 -0.14
CA ARG A 182 -22.14 -18.00 0.80
C ARG A 182 -22.70 -16.70 0.23
N TYR A 183 -22.51 -16.47 -1.08
CA TYR A 183 -23.10 -15.34 -1.78
C TYR A 183 -24.34 -15.80 -2.52
N ARG A 184 -25.43 -15.03 -2.38
CA ARG A 184 -26.71 -15.27 -3.06
C ARG A 184 -27.05 -14.12 -3.99
N ARG A 185 -26.69 -12.90 -3.61
CA ARG A 185 -26.96 -11.69 -4.38
C ARG A 185 -25.67 -10.90 -4.61
N ASP A 186 -25.70 -10.02 -5.58
CA ASP A 186 -24.67 -9.03 -5.88
C ASP A 186 -24.33 -8.15 -4.67
N TYR A 187 -25.32 -7.78 -3.83
CA TYR A 187 -25.08 -7.05 -2.58
C TYR A 187 -24.10 -7.76 -1.63
N ASP A 188 -24.06 -9.11 -1.63
CA ASP A 188 -23.11 -9.86 -0.79
C ASP A 188 -21.67 -9.68 -1.27
N VAL A 189 -21.46 -9.44 -2.57
CA VAL A 189 -20.16 -9.10 -3.14
C VAL A 189 -19.71 -7.73 -2.65
N VAL A 190 -20.61 -6.75 -2.66
CA VAL A 190 -20.35 -5.39 -2.17
C VAL A 190 -20.04 -5.42 -0.67
N ASN A 191 -20.80 -6.16 0.13
CA ASN A 191 -20.46 -6.39 1.54
C ASN A 191 -19.09 -7.04 1.72
N GLY A 192 -18.74 -7.96 0.81
CA GLY A 192 -17.41 -8.54 0.76
C GLY A 192 -16.32 -7.50 0.54
N MET A 193 -16.53 -6.50 -0.32
CA MET A 193 -15.58 -5.39 -0.50
C MET A 193 -15.49 -4.50 0.75
N LEU A 194 -16.57 -4.38 1.53
CA LEU A 194 -16.63 -3.59 2.77
C LEU A 194 -16.06 -4.34 4.00
N TYR A 195 -15.67 -5.61 3.86
CA TYR A 195 -15.27 -6.46 4.97
C TYR A 195 -14.07 -5.89 5.78
N LEU A 196 -13.07 -5.28 5.12
CA LEU A 196 -11.96 -4.60 5.80
C LEU A 196 -12.15 -3.08 5.95
N SER A 197 -13.38 -2.59 5.99
CA SER A 197 -13.67 -1.16 6.15
C SER A 197 -12.91 -0.50 7.30
N ARG A 198 -12.83 -1.15 8.48
CA ARG A 198 -12.07 -0.62 9.63
C ARG A 198 -10.59 -0.42 9.32
N PHE A 199 -9.97 -1.36 8.61
CA PHE A 199 -8.56 -1.24 8.20
C PHE A 199 -8.39 -0.13 7.16
N MET A 200 -9.29 -0.03 6.18
CA MET A 200 -9.23 1.02 5.16
C MET A 200 -9.38 2.42 5.75
N VAL A 201 -10.35 2.62 6.64
CA VAL A 201 -10.55 3.93 7.31
C VAL A 201 -9.34 4.30 8.14
N LEU A 202 -8.76 3.34 8.89
CA LEU A 202 -7.53 3.56 9.63
C LEU A 202 -6.38 3.94 8.69
N TYR A 203 -6.23 3.24 7.57
CA TYR A 203 -5.20 3.50 6.58
C TYR A 203 -5.36 4.90 5.94
N LEU A 204 -6.57 5.31 5.58
CA LEU A 204 -6.85 6.63 5.02
C LEU A 204 -6.40 7.76 5.95
N VAL A 205 -6.70 7.65 7.24
CA VAL A 205 -6.30 8.64 8.25
C VAL A 205 -4.78 8.68 8.41
N VAL A 206 -4.12 7.52 8.40
CA VAL A 206 -2.66 7.46 8.54
C VAL A 206 -1.96 8.00 7.30
N CYS A 207 -2.46 7.68 6.11
CA CYS A 207 -1.98 8.23 4.84
C CYS A 207 -2.13 9.75 4.78
N PHE A 208 -3.17 10.32 5.40
CA PHE A 208 -3.33 11.77 5.46
C PHE A 208 -2.12 12.41 6.12
N PHE A 209 -1.79 12.04 7.36
CA PHE A 209 -0.64 12.61 8.06
C PHE A 209 0.70 12.24 7.43
N ALA A 210 0.84 11.00 6.94
CA ALA A 210 2.05 10.57 6.24
C ALA A 210 2.30 11.39 4.96
N SER A 211 1.24 11.62 4.16
CA SER A 211 1.35 12.42 2.93
C SER A 211 1.80 13.85 3.23
N GLN A 212 1.25 14.49 4.26
CA GLN A 212 1.68 15.83 4.66
C GLN A 212 3.13 15.84 5.14
N MET A 213 3.55 14.85 5.94
CA MET A 213 4.94 14.73 6.38
C MET A 213 5.91 14.62 5.20
N PHE A 214 5.61 13.75 4.22
CA PHE A 214 6.47 13.58 3.04
C PHE A 214 6.47 14.80 2.13
N ALA A 215 5.31 15.44 1.94
CA ALA A 215 5.22 16.68 1.18
C ALA A 215 6.03 17.81 1.84
N CYS A 216 6.03 17.88 3.18
CA CYS A 216 6.87 18.83 3.91
C CYS A 216 8.37 18.57 3.73
N LEU A 217 8.78 17.30 3.66
CA LEU A 217 10.17 16.92 3.39
C LEU A 217 10.61 17.32 1.97
N ASP A 218 9.77 17.05 0.97
CA ASP A 218 10.06 17.40 -0.43
C ASP A 218 10.11 18.92 -0.65
N TYR A 219 9.17 19.66 -0.07
CA TYR A 219 9.17 21.13 -0.16
C TYR A 219 10.42 21.75 0.46
N SER A 220 10.81 21.28 1.66
CA SER A 220 12.00 21.78 2.35
C SER A 220 13.32 21.32 1.73
N ARG A 221 13.29 20.39 0.76
CA ARG A 221 14.46 19.75 0.16
C ARG A 221 15.29 18.91 1.13
N LEU A 222 14.77 18.66 2.34
CA LEU A 222 15.44 17.81 3.33
C LEU A 222 15.50 16.35 2.86
N ASP A 223 14.52 15.91 2.06
CA ASP A 223 14.54 14.62 1.37
C ASP A 223 15.80 14.46 0.51
N THR A 224 16.20 15.50 -0.23
CA THR A 224 17.37 15.45 -1.11
C THR A 224 18.68 15.41 -0.34
N CYS A 225 18.76 16.08 0.83
CA CYS A 225 19.90 15.93 1.76
C CYS A 225 20.05 14.47 2.21
N ILE A 226 18.95 13.88 2.69
CA ILE A 226 18.93 12.51 3.21
C ILE A 226 19.26 11.54 2.08
N SER A 227 18.66 11.74 0.90
CA SER A 227 18.91 10.92 -0.28
C SER A 227 20.36 11.01 -0.76
N GLY A 228 20.97 12.20 -0.75
CA GLY A 228 22.38 12.40 -1.10
C GLY A 228 23.32 11.72 -0.11
N TRP A 229 23.03 11.81 1.19
CA TRP A 229 23.78 11.09 2.22
C TRP A 229 23.66 9.56 2.05
N ILE A 230 22.47 9.05 1.75
CA ILE A 230 22.26 7.62 1.49
C ILE A 230 23.04 7.20 0.24
N LEU A 231 22.96 7.96 -0.84
CA LEU A 231 23.68 7.67 -2.08
C LEU A 231 25.20 7.60 -1.84
N ALA A 232 25.75 8.53 -1.06
CA ALA A 232 27.18 8.57 -0.76
C ALA A 232 27.66 7.36 0.06
N ASN A 233 26.81 6.80 0.95
CA ASN A 233 27.21 5.71 1.84
C ASN A 233 26.79 4.31 1.33
N TRP A 234 25.63 4.21 0.69
CA TRP A 234 24.98 2.94 0.33
C TRP A 234 24.86 2.75 -1.20
N GLY A 235 25.28 3.74 -1.98
CA GLY A 235 25.23 3.72 -3.43
C GLY A 235 23.81 3.82 -4.00
N TRP A 236 23.74 3.75 -5.33
CA TRP A 236 22.49 3.89 -6.10
C TRP A 236 21.43 2.83 -5.76
N GLN A 237 21.86 1.58 -5.52
CA GLN A 237 20.97 0.49 -5.17
C GLN A 237 20.31 0.73 -3.80
N GLY A 238 21.08 1.21 -2.82
CA GLY A 238 20.55 1.58 -1.50
C GLY A 238 19.49 2.67 -1.57
N GLN A 239 19.74 3.72 -2.36
CA GLN A 239 18.79 4.82 -2.55
C GLN A 239 17.45 4.34 -3.15
N GLN A 240 17.48 3.48 -4.17
CA GLN A 240 16.25 2.96 -4.79
C GLN A 240 15.41 2.13 -3.82
N ILE A 241 16.07 1.26 -3.04
CA ILE A 241 15.41 0.43 -2.03
C ILE A 241 14.76 1.33 -0.96
N VAL A 242 15.49 2.32 -0.46
CA VAL A 242 14.98 3.22 0.58
C VAL A 242 13.79 4.04 0.07
N SER A 243 13.87 4.62 -1.12
CA SER A 243 12.75 5.36 -1.71
C SER A 243 11.50 4.50 -1.89
N PHE A 244 11.66 3.24 -2.32
CA PHE A 244 10.54 2.30 -2.40
C PHE A 244 9.97 1.99 -1.01
N LEU A 245 10.80 1.63 -0.04
CA LEU A 245 10.36 1.24 1.30
C LEU A 245 9.65 2.39 2.02
N ILE A 246 10.21 3.60 1.98
CA ILE A 246 9.69 4.79 2.67
C ILE A 246 8.22 5.03 2.31
N GLN A 247 7.88 4.88 1.03
CA GLN A 247 6.53 5.12 0.54
C GLN A 247 5.50 4.12 1.10
N TYR A 248 5.92 2.89 1.43
CA TYR A 248 5.06 1.84 1.97
C TYR A 248 5.14 1.70 3.51
N ILE A 249 5.98 2.50 4.20
CA ILE A 249 6.03 2.51 5.67
C ILE A 249 4.64 2.72 6.30
N PRO A 250 3.79 3.67 5.84
CA PRO A 250 2.46 3.85 6.43
C PRO A 250 1.62 2.58 6.40
N LEU A 251 1.69 1.82 5.31
CA LEU A 251 0.99 0.54 5.19
C LEU A 251 1.51 -0.49 6.20
N LEU A 252 2.83 -0.66 6.29
CA LEU A 252 3.45 -1.62 7.20
C LEU A 252 3.12 -1.31 8.66
N VAL A 253 3.18 -0.03 9.05
CA VAL A 253 2.83 0.41 10.41
C VAL A 253 1.36 0.17 10.70
N VAL A 254 0.46 0.44 9.75
CA VAL A 254 -0.98 0.17 9.91
C VAL A 254 -1.27 -1.33 10.01
N CYS A 255 -0.68 -2.16 9.15
CA CYS A 255 -0.77 -3.61 9.24
C CYS A 255 -0.30 -4.10 10.62
N TRP A 256 0.88 -3.67 11.06
CA TRP A 256 1.43 -4.05 12.35
C TRP A 256 0.52 -3.62 13.51
N TYR A 257 0.03 -2.37 13.49
CA TYR A 257 -0.86 -1.84 14.53
C TYR A 257 -2.19 -2.60 14.57
N TYR A 258 -2.80 -2.84 13.41
CA TYR A 258 -4.07 -3.52 13.27
C TYR A 258 -4.00 -4.97 13.76
N PHE A 259 -3.01 -5.75 13.29
CA PHE A 259 -2.85 -7.15 13.68
C PHE A 259 -2.34 -7.34 15.12
N SER A 260 -1.62 -6.36 15.67
CA SER A 260 -1.19 -6.40 17.08
C SER A 260 -2.34 -6.14 18.05
N ARG A 261 -3.35 -5.35 17.63
CA ARG A 261 -4.58 -5.10 18.41
C ARG A 261 -5.55 -6.28 18.39
N ASP A 262 -5.61 -7.03 17.30
CA ASP A 262 -6.51 -8.19 17.15
C ASP A 262 -6.12 -9.40 18.04
N LYS A 263 -4.87 -9.42 18.54
CA LYS A 263 -4.36 -10.45 19.46
C LYS A 263 -4.56 -10.13 20.95
N GLN A 264 -5.15 -8.98 21.29
CA GLN A 264 -5.41 -8.54 22.67
C GLN A 264 -6.89 -8.64 23.01
#